data_AF-A0A7S0TR31-F1
#
_entry.id   AF-A0A7S0TR31-F1
#
_cell.length_a   1.000
_cell.length_b   1.000
_cell.length_c   1.000
_cell.angle_alpha   90.00
_cell.angle_beta   90.00
_cell.angle_gamma   90.00
#
_symmetry.space_group_name_H-M   'P 1'
#
loop_
_entity.id
_entity.type
_entity.pdbx_description
1 polymer ?
#
loop_
_entity_poly.entity_id
_entity_poly.type
_entity_poly.pdbx_seq_one_letter_code
_entity_poly.pdbx_strand_id
1 'polypeptide(L)'
;EHWAPMLESQRWAPISPDGSEQTRLKMRVVVGDVASLHMSPAYRNATFQVASQFNCLEFCVPDMLPEDGITCYGHDHTQGPACSIACGGATAYRNYFVRSEEGLGHGGSERGQTEHLQINNIKALLEKIGEKLGWEHGTHGPVRVHNGYTFASDENLAHVSEMLR
;
A
#
# COMPACT_ATOMS: atom_id res chain seq x y z
N GLU A 1 14.14 -32.45 -18.44
CA GLU A 1 13.71 -31.41 -17.48
C GLU A 1 12.36 -30.92 -17.92
N HIS A 2 11.30 -31.31 -17.20
CA HIS A 2 9.92 -31.17 -17.64
C HIS A 2 9.30 -29.90 -17.03
N TRP A 3 9.00 -28.93 -17.88
CA TRP A 3 8.19 -27.76 -17.55
C TRP A 3 6.72 -28.20 -17.61
N ALA A 4 6.01 -28.11 -16.48
CA ALA A 4 4.60 -28.44 -16.38
C ALA A 4 3.75 -27.46 -17.22
N PRO A 5 2.61 -27.91 -17.79
CA PRO A 5 1.82 -27.13 -18.73
C PRO A 5 1.09 -25.97 -18.04
N MET A 6 1.04 -24.87 -18.77
CA MET A 6 0.23 -23.66 -18.56
C MET A 6 -1.22 -24.05 -18.23
N LEU A 7 -1.75 -23.56 -17.11
CA LEU A 7 -3.13 -23.75 -16.70
C LEU A 7 -4.09 -23.14 -17.74
N GLU A 8 -4.70 -24.02 -18.51
CA GLU A 8 -5.84 -23.75 -19.39
C GLU A 8 -7.03 -23.25 -18.57
N SER A 9 -7.63 -22.15 -19.05
CA SER A 9 -9.00 -21.72 -18.76
C SER A 9 -9.39 -21.50 -17.29
N GLN A 10 -9.05 -20.35 -16.73
CA GLN A 10 -9.94 -19.71 -15.75
C GLN A 10 -10.46 -18.40 -16.34
N ARG A 11 -11.67 -18.47 -16.91
CA ARG A 11 -12.45 -17.29 -17.24
C ARG A 11 -12.87 -16.65 -15.92
N TRP A 12 -12.47 -15.40 -15.69
CA TRP A 12 -13.07 -14.58 -14.65
C TRP A 12 -14.50 -14.27 -15.08
N ALA A 13 -15.49 -14.91 -14.46
CA ALA A 13 -16.88 -14.59 -14.69
C ALA A 13 -17.21 -13.24 -14.02
N PRO A 14 -17.97 -12.34 -14.66
CA PRO A 14 -18.49 -11.16 -13.98
C PRO A 14 -19.43 -11.61 -12.85
N ILE A 15 -19.37 -10.91 -11.71
CA ILE A 15 -20.29 -11.10 -10.60
C ILE A 15 -21.70 -10.75 -11.10
N SER A 16 -22.64 -11.69 -11.03
CA SER A 16 -24.03 -11.45 -11.40
C SER A 16 -24.66 -10.41 -10.45
N PRO A 17 -25.42 -9.42 -10.98
CA PRO A 17 -25.95 -8.30 -10.20
C PRO A 17 -27.07 -8.68 -9.21
N ASP A 18 -27.50 -9.95 -9.20
CA ASP A 18 -28.55 -10.49 -8.34
C ASP A 18 -28.02 -11.21 -7.08
N GLY A 19 -26.70 -11.26 -6.89
CA GLY A 19 -26.06 -11.81 -5.69
C GLY A 19 -26.22 -13.34 -5.51
N SER A 20 -26.65 -14.07 -6.55
CA SER A 20 -27.00 -15.49 -6.44
C SER A 20 -25.82 -16.46 -6.63
N GLU A 21 -24.63 -15.99 -7.01
CA GLU A 21 -23.41 -16.80 -7.00
C GLU A 21 -22.48 -16.43 -5.84
N GLN A 22 -22.49 -17.25 -4.78
CA GLN A 22 -21.42 -17.23 -3.78
C GLN A 22 -20.13 -17.75 -4.42
N THR A 23 -19.37 -16.85 -5.07
CA THR A 23 -18.01 -17.16 -5.48
C THR A 23 -17.16 -17.35 -4.22
N ARG A 24 -16.82 -18.61 -3.90
CA ARG A 24 -15.90 -18.93 -2.80
C ARG A 24 -14.55 -18.27 -3.07
N LEU A 25 -14.06 -17.47 -2.12
CA LEU A 25 -12.71 -16.89 -2.18
C LEU A 25 -11.68 -18.01 -2.32
N LYS A 26 -10.82 -17.90 -3.33
CA LYS A 26 -9.70 -18.81 -3.57
C LYS A 26 -8.41 -18.05 -3.38
N MET A 27 -7.49 -18.64 -2.62
CA MET A 27 -6.14 -18.14 -2.43
C MET A 27 -5.15 -19.12 -3.05
N ARG A 28 -4.12 -18.61 -3.72
CA ARG A 28 -3.00 -19.39 -4.23
C ARG A 28 -1.73 -18.56 -4.14
N VAL A 29 -0.59 -19.26 -4.00
CA VAL A 29 0.72 -18.62 -4.13
C VAL A 29 1.08 -18.53 -5.60
N VAL A 30 1.55 -17.37 -6.03
CA VAL A 30 2.06 -17.13 -7.38
C VAL A 30 3.47 -16.62 -7.25
N VAL A 31 4.42 -17.29 -7.90
CA VAL A 31 5.83 -16.88 -7.95
C VAL A 31 6.12 -16.43 -9.38
N GLY A 32 6.67 -15.24 -9.54
CA GLY A 32 7.01 -14.69 -10.83
C GLY A 32 7.50 -13.25 -10.74
N ASP A 33 8.05 -12.76 -11.86
CA ASP A 33 8.45 -11.36 -12.03
C ASP A 33 7.22 -10.45 -12.11
N VAL A 34 7.13 -9.45 -11.23
CA VAL A 34 5.91 -8.63 -11.09
C VAL A 34 5.68 -7.74 -12.31
N ALA A 35 6.74 -7.27 -12.98
CA ALA A 35 6.61 -6.50 -14.21
C ALA A 35 5.99 -7.36 -15.32
N SER A 36 6.44 -8.60 -15.45
CA SER A 36 5.86 -9.59 -16.37
C SER A 36 4.40 -9.90 -16.04
N LEU A 37 4.03 -9.97 -14.76
CA LEU A 37 2.64 -10.16 -14.34
C LEU A 37 1.75 -8.96 -14.71
N HIS A 38 2.23 -7.72 -14.53
CA HIS A 38 1.51 -6.51 -14.95
C HIS A 38 1.24 -6.46 -16.47
N MET A 39 2.18 -6.97 -17.28
CA MET A 39 2.04 -6.99 -18.75
C MET A 39 1.16 -8.14 -19.27
N SER A 40 0.89 -9.15 -18.43
CA SER A 40 0.15 -10.33 -18.87
C SER A 40 -1.33 -10.03 -19.10
N PRO A 41 -1.88 -10.36 -20.29
CA PRO A 41 -3.31 -10.21 -20.57
C PRO A 41 -4.21 -10.99 -19.59
N ALA A 42 -3.69 -12.05 -18.96
CA ALA A 42 -4.42 -12.86 -17.97
C ALA A 42 -4.79 -12.07 -16.70
N TYR A 43 -4.05 -11.00 -16.39
CA TYR A 43 -4.28 -10.13 -15.23
C TYR A 43 -4.82 -8.76 -15.62
N ARG A 44 -5.38 -8.62 -16.84
CA ARG A 44 -6.05 -7.38 -17.25
C ARG A 44 -7.16 -7.02 -16.26
N ASN A 45 -7.14 -5.78 -15.77
CA ASN A 45 -8.04 -5.25 -14.74
C ASN A 45 -7.91 -5.90 -13.35
N ALA A 46 -6.89 -6.73 -13.12
CA ALA A 46 -6.60 -7.22 -11.78
C ALA A 46 -6.02 -6.08 -10.91
N THR A 47 -6.40 -6.07 -9.64
CA THR A 47 -5.78 -5.18 -8.65
C THR A 47 -4.50 -5.84 -8.13
N PHE A 48 -3.37 -5.17 -8.35
CA PHE A 48 -2.10 -5.56 -7.75
C PHE A 48 -1.93 -4.79 -6.44
N GLN A 49 -1.86 -5.51 -5.34
CA GLN A 49 -1.46 -4.95 -4.04
C GLN A 49 -0.06 -5.46 -3.73
N VAL A 50 0.85 -4.52 -3.48
CA VAL A 50 2.20 -4.81 -3.04
C VAL A 50 2.33 -4.34 -1.60
N ALA A 51 3.24 -4.95 -0.85
CA ALA A 51 3.66 -4.45 0.45
C ALA A 51 4.30 -3.08 0.24
N SER A 52 3.46 -2.06 0.28
CA SER A 52 3.82 -0.65 0.16
C SER A 52 3.72 -0.04 1.55
N GLN A 53 4.51 0.98 1.78
CA GLN A 53 4.32 1.88 2.90
C GLN A 53 2.92 2.51 2.82
N PHE A 54 2.35 2.88 3.96
CA PHE A 54 0.96 3.33 4.04
C PHE A 54 0.72 4.77 3.55
N ASN A 55 1.74 5.41 2.96
CA ASN A 55 1.68 6.75 2.36
C ASN A 55 1.53 6.75 0.82
N CYS A 56 1.33 5.57 0.22
CA CYS A 56 1.23 5.39 -1.24
C CYS A 56 2.51 5.72 -2.04
N LEU A 57 3.66 5.85 -1.38
CA LEU A 57 4.98 5.93 -1.98
C LEU A 57 5.79 4.69 -1.58
N GLU A 58 6.81 4.39 -2.38
CA GLU A 58 7.74 3.30 -2.11
C GLU A 58 9.13 3.86 -1.82
N PHE A 59 9.47 4.12 -0.58
CA PHE A 59 10.82 4.51 -0.20
C PHE A 59 11.69 3.28 0.05
N CYS A 60 12.89 3.20 -0.54
CA CYS A 60 13.89 2.16 -0.26
C CYS A 60 14.39 2.18 1.21
N VAL A 61 14.33 3.33 1.89
CA VAL A 61 14.72 3.47 3.31
C VAL A 61 13.74 4.41 4.03
N PRO A 62 13.58 4.27 5.36
CA PRO A 62 12.66 5.10 6.13
C PRO A 62 12.95 6.59 6.10
N ASP A 63 14.20 7.00 5.91
CA ASP A 63 14.59 8.42 5.99
C ASP A 63 14.47 9.16 4.64
N MET A 64 14.06 8.49 3.56
CA MET A 64 13.80 9.18 2.29
C MET A 64 12.54 10.01 2.35
N LEU A 65 12.56 11.12 1.61
CA LEU A 65 11.52 12.13 1.60
C LEU A 65 10.80 12.16 0.24
N PRO A 66 9.52 12.58 0.18
CA PRO A 66 8.85 12.84 -1.10
C PRO A 66 9.64 13.77 -2.04
N GLU A 67 10.40 14.71 -1.48
CA GLU A 67 11.27 15.66 -2.17
C GLU A 67 12.44 14.99 -2.89
N ASP A 68 12.90 13.82 -2.44
CA ASP A 68 13.90 13.00 -3.16
C ASP A 68 13.35 12.47 -4.49
N GLY A 69 12.02 12.52 -4.65
CA GLY A 69 11.31 12.15 -5.85
C GLY A 69 11.19 10.65 -6.08
N ILE A 70 10.81 10.28 -7.30
CA ILE A 70 10.43 8.89 -7.65
C ILE A 70 11.39 8.23 -8.65
N THR A 71 12.51 8.88 -8.98
CA THR A 71 13.47 8.37 -9.97
C THR A 71 14.28 7.19 -9.46
N CYS A 72 14.44 7.07 -8.13
CA CYS A 72 15.12 5.96 -7.48
C CYS A 72 14.54 4.58 -7.86
N TYR A 73 13.26 4.52 -8.26
CA TYR A 73 12.62 3.26 -8.64
C TYR A 73 13.28 2.61 -9.86
N GLY A 74 13.90 3.40 -10.74
CA GLY A 74 14.62 2.86 -11.89
C GLY A 74 15.90 2.11 -11.54
N HIS A 75 16.40 2.25 -10.30
CA HIS A 75 17.61 1.62 -9.81
C HIS A 75 17.35 0.50 -8.80
N ASP A 76 16.11 0.36 -8.33
CA ASP A 76 15.69 -0.66 -7.39
C ASP A 76 14.83 -1.71 -8.11
N HIS A 77 15.35 -2.94 -8.16
CA HIS A 77 14.72 -4.07 -8.87
C HIS A 77 13.83 -4.94 -7.96
N THR A 78 13.45 -4.44 -6.77
CA THR A 78 12.49 -5.11 -5.90
C THR A 78 11.04 -4.92 -6.39
N GLN A 79 10.10 -5.62 -5.76
CA GLN A 79 8.70 -5.66 -6.21
C GLN A 79 7.99 -4.31 -6.11
N GLY A 80 8.22 -3.55 -5.03
CA GLY A 80 7.58 -2.24 -4.80
C GLY A 80 7.84 -1.25 -5.93
N PRO A 81 9.11 -0.94 -6.22
CA PRO A 81 9.51 -0.05 -7.32
C PRO A 81 8.99 -0.49 -8.69
N ALA A 82 9.03 -1.79 -8.99
CA ALA A 82 8.49 -2.31 -10.25
C ALA A 82 6.99 -2.02 -10.40
N CYS A 83 6.20 -2.17 -9.32
CA CYS A 83 4.77 -1.82 -9.32
C CYS A 83 4.52 -0.32 -9.36
N SER A 84 5.37 0.48 -8.70
CA SER A 84 5.32 1.94 -8.78
C SER A 84 5.61 2.46 -10.19
N ILE A 85 6.54 1.84 -10.91
CA ILE A 85 6.82 2.13 -12.34
C ILE A 85 5.64 1.71 -13.22
N ALA A 86 5.09 0.51 -13.00
CA ALA A 86 3.90 0.04 -13.73
C ALA A 86 2.69 0.99 -13.57
N CYS A 87 2.62 1.69 -12.43
CA CYS A 87 1.63 2.72 -12.13
C CYS A 87 2.20 4.15 -12.21
N GLY A 88 3.21 4.40 -13.05
CA GLY A 88 4.03 5.62 -13.02
C GLY A 88 3.26 6.95 -13.00
N GLY A 89 2.16 7.06 -13.75
CA GLY A 89 1.30 8.25 -13.71
C GLY A 89 0.63 8.48 -12.35
N ALA A 90 0.12 7.41 -11.71
CA ALA A 90 -0.47 7.49 -10.38
C ALA A 90 0.60 7.75 -9.31
N THR A 91 1.78 7.15 -9.47
CA THR A 91 2.96 7.37 -8.63
C THR A 91 3.39 8.84 -8.65
N ALA A 92 3.58 9.41 -9.85
CA ALA A 92 3.92 10.83 -10.01
C ALA A 92 2.81 11.74 -9.47
N TYR A 93 1.55 11.38 -9.69
CA TYR A 93 0.42 12.11 -9.10
C TYR A 93 0.49 12.14 -7.58
N ARG A 94 0.68 10.99 -6.93
CA ARG A 94 0.76 10.87 -5.47
C ARG A 94 1.96 11.60 -4.87
N ASN A 95 3.09 11.66 -5.59
CA ASN A 95 4.26 12.38 -5.10
C ASN A 95 4.11 13.90 -5.28
N TYR A 96 3.69 14.36 -6.47
CA TYR A 96 3.82 15.76 -6.87
C TYR A 96 2.51 16.55 -6.99
N PHE A 97 1.35 15.88 -7.02
CA PHE A 97 0.09 16.53 -7.40
C PHE A 97 -1.11 16.18 -6.53
N VAL A 98 -1.02 15.18 -5.67
CA VAL A 98 -2.11 14.82 -4.77
C VAL A 98 -2.42 15.99 -3.86
N ARG A 99 -3.70 16.18 -3.61
CA ARG A 99 -4.19 17.12 -2.60
C ARG A 99 -4.43 16.28 -1.37
N SER A 100 -3.55 16.35 -0.38
CA SER A 100 -3.72 15.60 0.85
C SER A 100 -4.99 16.08 1.57
N GLU A 101 -5.76 15.17 2.16
CA GLU A 101 -6.95 15.54 2.95
C GLU A 101 -6.58 16.29 4.24
N GLU A 102 -5.37 16.07 4.77
CA GLU A 102 -4.80 16.91 5.85
C GLU A 102 -4.51 18.36 5.39
N GLY A 103 -4.53 18.61 4.07
CA GLY A 103 -4.49 19.91 3.42
C GLY A 103 -5.84 20.39 2.85
N LEU A 104 -6.97 19.73 3.15
CA LEU A 104 -8.31 20.27 2.81
C LEU A 104 -8.80 21.33 3.81
N GLY A 105 -8.01 21.65 4.84
CA GLY A 105 -8.37 22.59 5.91
C GLY A 105 -7.76 23.99 5.79
N HIS A 106 -6.64 24.18 5.09
CA HIS A 106 -5.97 25.48 4.99
C HIS A 106 -5.67 25.76 3.52
N GLY A 107 -6.11 26.92 3.02
CA GLY A 107 -6.03 27.33 1.61
C GLY A 107 -4.60 27.55 1.07
N GLY A 108 -3.73 26.56 1.24
CA GLY A 108 -2.39 26.50 0.67
C GLY A 108 -2.41 25.93 -0.74
N SER A 109 -1.53 26.46 -1.58
CA SER A 109 -1.31 26.07 -2.97
C SER A 109 -0.47 24.79 -3.13
N GLU A 110 -0.12 24.12 -2.03
CA GLU A 110 0.83 23.00 -2.04
C GLU A 110 0.24 21.79 -2.79
N ARG A 111 1.07 21.23 -3.67
CA ARG A 111 0.73 20.11 -4.54
C ARG A 111 1.68 18.96 -4.21
N GLY A 112 1.15 17.76 -4.06
CA GLY A 112 1.96 16.58 -3.75
C GLY A 112 2.12 16.33 -2.27
N GLN A 113 2.90 15.30 -1.95
CA GLN A 113 3.34 14.99 -0.60
C GLN A 113 4.67 15.70 -0.33
N THR A 114 4.90 16.08 0.92
CA THR A 114 6.15 16.67 1.42
C THR A 114 6.60 15.91 2.67
N GLU A 115 7.83 16.14 3.14
CA GLU A 115 8.31 15.59 4.42
C GLU A 115 7.30 15.77 5.55
N HIS A 116 6.65 16.94 5.60
CA HIS A 116 5.74 17.33 6.69
C HIS A 116 4.27 17.06 6.41
N LEU A 117 3.91 16.66 5.18
CA LEU A 117 2.54 16.44 4.76
C LEU A 117 2.45 15.22 3.83
N GLN A 118 2.23 14.06 4.44
CA GLN A 118 2.10 12.79 3.72
C GLN A 118 0.73 12.17 3.93
N ILE A 119 0.30 11.37 2.96
CA ILE A 119 -0.85 10.51 3.10
C ILE A 119 -0.55 9.50 4.21
N ASN A 120 -1.53 9.24 5.07
CA ASN A 120 -1.43 8.18 6.07
C ASN A 120 -2.70 7.32 6.04
N ASN A 121 -2.68 6.27 5.21
CA ASN A 121 -3.83 5.38 5.03
C ASN A 121 -4.18 4.52 6.25
N ILE A 122 -3.34 4.54 7.30
CA ILE A 122 -3.60 3.79 8.54
C ILE A 122 -3.91 4.69 9.73
N LYS A 123 -3.96 6.02 9.56
CA LYS A 123 -4.23 6.96 10.65
C LYS A 123 -5.47 6.59 11.45
N ALA A 124 -6.61 6.43 10.79
CA ALA A 124 -7.87 6.09 11.45
C ALA A 124 -7.83 4.74 12.19
N LEU A 125 -7.09 3.76 11.63
CA LEU A 125 -6.87 2.47 12.29
C LEU A 125 -6.04 2.66 13.57
N LEU A 126 -4.95 3.42 13.49
CA LEU A 126 -4.08 3.69 14.64
C LEU A 126 -4.78 4.48 15.74
N GLU A 127 -5.61 5.44 15.39
CA GLU A 127 -6.46 6.17 16.35
C GLU A 127 -7.40 5.21 17.10
N LYS A 128 -8.06 4.30 16.38
CA LYS A 128 -8.95 3.29 16.99
C LYS A 128 -8.21 2.30 17.88
N ILE A 129 -7.01 1.89 17.46
CA ILE A 129 -6.12 1.05 18.28
C ILE A 129 -5.73 1.77 19.57
N GLY A 130 -5.33 3.05 19.46
CA GLY A 130 -4.98 3.89 20.62
C GLY A 130 -6.14 4.06 21.59
N GLU A 131 -7.34 4.39 21.10
CA GLU A 131 -8.56 4.50 21.90
C GLU A 131 -8.84 3.20 22.68
N LYS A 132 -8.80 2.04 22.01
CA LYS A 132 -9.11 0.74 22.63
C LYS A 132 -8.09 0.33 23.70
N LEU A 133 -6.84 0.76 23.55
CA LEU A 133 -5.79 0.51 24.53
C LEU A 133 -5.70 1.59 25.61
N GLY A 134 -6.55 2.63 25.56
CA GLY A 134 -6.57 3.71 26.55
C GLY A 134 -5.40 4.69 26.41
N TRP A 135 -4.84 4.86 25.22
CA TRP A 135 -3.73 5.78 24.97
C TRP A 135 -4.23 7.22 24.82
N GLU A 136 -3.48 8.16 25.37
CA GLU A 136 -3.82 9.58 25.27
C GLU A 136 -3.69 10.09 23.82
N HIS A 137 -4.67 10.88 23.41
CA HIS A 137 -4.66 11.54 22.10
C HIS A 137 -3.47 12.50 21.99
N GLY A 138 -2.72 12.43 20.89
CA GLY A 138 -1.50 13.22 20.67
C GLY A 138 -0.20 12.56 21.15
N THR A 139 -0.27 11.38 21.79
CA THR A 139 0.91 10.52 21.99
C THR A 139 1.18 9.68 20.73
N HIS A 140 2.40 9.15 20.58
CA HIS A 140 2.78 8.37 19.39
C HIS A 140 2.05 7.02 19.22
N GLY A 141 1.08 6.69 20.08
CA GLY A 141 0.34 5.43 20.02
C GLY A 141 1.26 4.20 20.17
N PRO A 142 0.71 2.98 20.16
CA PRO A 142 1.52 1.76 20.19
C PRO A 142 2.34 1.57 18.91
N VAL A 143 1.93 2.20 17.81
CA VAL A 143 2.57 2.12 16.49
C VAL A 143 2.84 3.52 15.97
N ARG A 144 4.12 3.84 15.77
CA ARG A 144 4.58 5.09 15.14
C ARG A 144 4.63 4.93 13.64
N VAL A 145 4.13 5.92 12.90
CA VAL A 145 4.29 6.01 11.44
C VAL A 145 5.37 7.01 11.09
N HIS A 146 6.28 6.65 10.19
CA HIS A 146 7.28 7.56 9.64
C HIS A 146 7.55 7.21 8.19
N ASN A 147 7.33 8.17 7.28
CA ASN A 147 7.43 7.95 5.83
C ASN A 147 6.65 6.69 5.37
N GLY A 148 5.46 6.51 5.94
CA GLY A 148 4.57 5.37 5.69
C GLY A 148 5.02 4.02 6.27
N TYR A 149 6.22 3.92 6.83
CA TYR A 149 6.67 2.78 7.63
C TYR A 149 5.98 2.75 9.00
N THR A 150 5.75 1.57 9.53
CA THR A 150 5.21 1.36 10.88
C THR A 150 6.29 0.82 11.81
N PHE A 151 6.38 1.40 13.00
CA PHE A 151 7.36 1.03 14.02
C PHE A 151 6.65 0.84 15.36
N ALA A 152 6.95 -0.27 16.05
CA ALA A 152 6.44 -0.56 17.38
C ALA A 152 7.50 -1.33 18.16
N SER A 153 7.53 -1.15 19.49
CA SER A 153 8.31 -2.02 20.38
C SER A 153 7.62 -3.38 20.52
N ASP A 154 8.37 -4.41 20.94
CA ASP A 154 7.80 -5.73 21.23
C ASP A 154 6.68 -5.66 22.28
N GLU A 155 6.82 -4.79 23.28
CA GLU A 155 5.80 -4.53 24.30
C GLU A 155 4.52 -3.97 23.68
N ASN A 156 4.63 -2.96 22.80
CA ASN A 156 3.47 -2.40 22.12
C ASN A 156 2.82 -3.40 21.17
N LEU A 157 3.61 -4.21 20.46
CA LEU A 157 3.10 -5.29 19.62
C LEU A 157 2.35 -6.33 20.44
N ALA A 158 2.83 -6.67 21.64
CA ALA A 158 2.13 -7.57 22.55
C ALA A 158 0.78 -7.00 23.00
N HIS A 159 0.71 -5.71 23.34
CA HIS A 159 -0.55 -5.04 23.67
C HIS A 159 -1.55 -5.05 22.50
N VAL A 160 -1.09 -4.74 21.29
CA VAL A 160 -1.94 -4.81 20.08
C VAL A 160 -2.40 -6.24 19.81
N SER A 161 -1.50 -7.22 19.93
CA SER A 161 -1.85 -8.63 19.71
C SER A 161 -2.89 -9.13 20.71
N GLU A 162 -2.81 -8.73 21.98
CA GLU A 162 -3.80 -9.13 22.98
C GLU A 162 -5.15 -8.48 22.72
N MET A 163 -5.16 -7.22 22.28
CA MET A 163 -6.37 -6.49 21.94
C MET A 163 -7.09 -7.02 20.68
N LEU A 164 -6.38 -7.71 19.78
CA LEU A 164 -6.93 -8.31 18.55
C LEU A 164 -7.51 -9.73 18.77
N ARG A 165 -7.24 -10.36 19.91
CA ARG A 165 -7.84 -11.65 20.29
C ARG A 165 -9.28 -11.47 20.76
#